data_AF-F5NYA1-F1
#
_entry.id   AF-F5NYA1-F1
#
_cell.length_a   1.000
_cell.length_b   1.000
_cell.length_c   1.000
_cell.angle_alpha   90.00
_cell.angle_beta   90.00
_cell.angle_gamma   90.00
#
_symmetry.space_group_name_H-M   'P 1'
#
loop_
_entity.id
_entity.type
_entity.pdbx_description
1 polymer ?
#
loop_
_entity_poly.entity_id
_entity_poly.type
_entity_poly.pdbx_seq_one_letter_code
_entity_poly.pdbx_strand_id
1 'polypeptide(L)'
;MAKEISSELLNTILTRVGGPGNIASCGNCMTRLRLGVHDSSLVDPNIKTLEGVKGVILTSDQVQVVFGPGKAHRAAKAMSELLGEAPVQDAAEIAAQNKRQLKAKQTSGVQQFLAKFATIFTPLIPGFIAAGLLLGIATLIATVMHVPADAQGTLPDALNFMKVFSKGLFTFLVILVGYNAAQAWRHGRQWRNYCRTLFARL
;
A
#
# COMPACT_ATOMS: atom_id res chain seq x y z
N MET A 1 3.69 31.91 6.30
CA MET A 1 2.66 31.55 7.30
C MET A 1 1.45 31.05 6.53
N ALA A 2 1.29 29.72 6.43
CA ALA A 2 0.25 29.11 5.59
C ALA A 2 -1.05 28.97 6.37
N LYS A 3 -2.09 29.67 5.92
CA LYS A 3 -3.48 29.69 6.42
C LYS A 3 -3.88 28.30 6.95
N GLU A 4 -4.03 28.19 8.27
CA GLU A 4 -4.33 26.96 8.99
C GLU A 4 -5.66 26.36 8.52
N ILE A 5 -5.80 25.04 8.62
CA ILE A 5 -7.10 24.40 8.44
C ILE A 5 -7.90 24.74 9.70
N SER A 6 -8.97 25.51 9.54
CA SER A 6 -9.82 25.90 10.67
C SER A 6 -10.44 24.67 11.31
N SER A 7 -10.38 24.58 12.64
CA SER A 7 -11.07 23.56 13.44
C SER A 7 -12.57 23.55 13.16
N GLU A 8 -13.15 24.69 12.82
CA GLU A 8 -14.57 24.83 12.42
C GLU A 8 -14.88 24.08 11.13
N LEU A 9 -13.95 24.09 10.16
CA LEU A 9 -14.11 23.35 8.91
C LEU A 9 -14.10 21.85 9.17
N LEU A 10 -13.21 21.37 10.04
CA LEU A 10 -13.16 19.96 10.42
C LEU A 10 -14.40 19.51 11.19
N ASN A 11 -14.89 20.33 12.13
CA ASN A 11 -16.17 20.08 12.82
C ASN A 11 -17.36 20.07 11.85
N THR A 12 -17.37 20.97 10.87
CA THR A 12 -18.40 20.97 9.83
C THR A 12 -18.34 19.71 8.99
N ILE A 13 -17.15 19.28 8.58
CA ILE A 13 -16.97 18.02 7.85
C ILE A 13 -17.43 16.84 8.70
N LEU A 14 -17.04 16.79 9.98
CA LEU A 14 -17.42 15.74 10.93
C LEU A 14 -18.95 15.60 11.05
N THR A 15 -19.66 16.71 11.19
CA THR A 15 -21.13 16.72 11.22
C THR A 15 -21.74 16.24 9.90
N ARG A 16 -21.17 16.69 8.77
CA ARG A 16 -21.67 16.36 7.42
C ARG A 16 -21.40 14.90 7.02
N VAL A 17 -20.46 14.22 7.66
CA VAL A 17 -20.22 12.78 7.44
C VAL A 17 -21.03 11.89 8.38
N GLY A 18 -21.99 12.43 9.13
CA GLY A 18 -22.84 11.66 10.06
C GLY A 18 -22.33 11.62 11.51
N GLY A 19 -21.36 12.48 11.85
CA GLY A 19 -20.81 12.62 13.20
C GLY A 19 -19.69 11.62 13.52
N PRO A 20 -19.08 11.71 14.72
CA PRO A 20 -17.96 10.87 15.13
C PRO A 20 -18.33 9.38 15.18
N GLY A 21 -19.58 9.04 15.52
CA GLY A 21 -20.03 7.65 15.57
C GLY A 21 -20.15 6.97 14.20
N ASN A 22 -20.13 7.72 13.09
CA ASN A 22 -20.15 7.15 11.74
C ASN A 22 -18.74 6.93 11.16
N ILE A 23 -17.68 7.38 11.84
CA ILE A 23 -16.31 7.25 11.34
C ILE A 23 -15.70 5.96 11.88
N ALA A 24 -15.28 5.09 10.97
CA ALA A 24 -14.64 3.81 11.26
C ALA A 24 -13.10 3.89 11.29
N SER A 25 -12.53 4.84 10.55
CA SER A 25 -11.07 5.04 10.48
C SER A 25 -10.73 6.41 9.91
N CYS A 26 -9.66 7.03 10.39
CA CYS A 26 -9.13 8.28 9.85
C CYS A 26 -7.69 8.09 9.33
N GLY A 27 -7.40 8.63 8.14
CA GLY A 27 -6.06 8.61 7.59
C GLY A 27 -5.84 9.66 6.51
N ASN A 28 -4.61 9.77 5.99
CA ASN A 28 -4.31 10.66 4.88
C ASN A 28 -3.36 10.04 3.86
N CYS A 29 -3.40 10.58 2.65
CA CYS A 29 -2.32 10.45 1.69
C CYS A 29 -1.58 11.79 1.57
N MET A 30 -0.95 12.03 0.43
CA MET A 30 -0.18 13.26 0.18
C MET A 30 -1.09 14.50 0.02
N THR A 31 -2.28 14.35 -0.57
CA THR A 31 -3.17 15.47 -0.93
C THR A 31 -4.63 15.32 -0.48
N ARG A 32 -4.98 14.18 0.13
CA ARG A 32 -6.35 13.82 0.50
C ARG A 32 -6.43 13.33 1.94
N LEU A 33 -7.47 13.77 2.65
CA LEU A 33 -7.97 13.18 3.89
C LEU A 33 -8.88 12.02 3.52
N ARG A 34 -8.69 10.85 4.15
CA ARG A 34 -9.50 9.65 3.96
C ARG A 34 -10.20 9.32 5.26
N LEU A 35 -11.53 9.28 5.22
CA LEU A 35 -12.38 8.88 6.32
C LEU A 35 -13.10 7.60 5.90
N GLY A 36 -12.86 6.50 6.61
CA GLY A 36 -13.68 5.31 6.51
C GLY A 36 -14.98 5.56 7.25
N VAL A 37 -16.11 5.24 6.63
CA VAL A 37 -17.44 5.46 7.21
C VAL A 37 -18.17 4.12 7.39
N HIS A 38 -18.96 4.00 8.47
CA HIS A 38 -19.81 2.84 8.69
C HIS A 38 -21.02 2.84 7.76
N ASP A 39 -21.62 4.01 7.57
CA ASP A 39 -22.78 4.20 6.71
C ASP A 39 -22.57 5.40 5.77
N SER A 40 -22.41 5.11 4.48
CA SER A 40 -22.26 6.14 3.45
C SER A 40 -23.54 6.93 3.16
N SER A 41 -24.71 6.42 3.56
CA SER A 41 -26.00 7.08 3.29
C SER A 41 -26.24 8.31 4.18
N LEU A 42 -25.54 8.39 5.33
CA LEU A 42 -25.56 9.53 6.24
C LEU A 42 -24.62 10.68 5.78
N VAL A 43 -23.83 10.46 4.73
CA VAL A 43 -22.84 11.44 4.27
C VAL A 43 -23.48 12.44 3.33
N ASP A 44 -23.35 13.72 3.66
CA ASP A 44 -23.82 14.82 2.82
C ASP A 44 -22.88 15.03 1.60
N PRO A 45 -23.37 14.90 0.36
CA PRO A 45 -22.57 15.15 -0.84
C PRO A 45 -22.16 16.62 -1.02
N ASN A 46 -22.75 17.55 -0.27
CA ASN A 46 -22.42 18.98 -0.34
C ASN A 46 -21.12 19.36 0.37
N ILE A 47 -20.38 18.41 0.96
CA ILE A 47 -19.04 18.69 1.54
C ILE A 47 -18.09 19.34 0.51
N LYS A 48 -18.31 19.10 -0.79
CA LYS A 48 -17.53 19.71 -1.89
C LYS A 48 -17.71 21.24 -2.01
N THR A 49 -18.76 21.82 -1.46
CA THR A 49 -19.04 23.26 -1.53
C THR A 49 -18.40 24.04 -0.40
N LEU A 50 -17.81 23.37 0.59
CA LEU A 50 -17.15 24.00 1.72
C LEU A 50 -15.88 24.74 1.28
N GLU A 51 -15.71 25.96 1.80
CA GLU A 51 -14.54 26.77 1.50
C GLU A 51 -13.26 26.08 2.01
N GLY A 52 -12.29 25.87 1.12
CA GLY A 52 -11.04 25.16 1.44
C GLY A 52 -11.03 23.68 1.05
N VAL A 53 -12.17 23.11 0.66
CA VAL A 53 -12.25 21.78 0.04
C VAL A 53 -12.15 21.92 -1.48
N LYS A 54 -11.17 21.25 -2.09
CA LYS A 54 -11.00 21.26 -3.57
C LYS A 54 -11.84 20.20 -4.27
N GLY A 55 -12.34 19.22 -3.53
CA GLY A 55 -13.15 18.14 -4.06
C GLY A 55 -13.41 17.07 -3.03
N VAL A 56 -14.45 16.28 -3.26
CA VAL A 56 -14.84 15.14 -2.42
C VAL A 56 -15.08 13.94 -3.32
N ILE A 57 -14.56 12.78 -2.91
CA ILE A 57 -14.80 11.50 -3.56
C ILE A 57 -15.53 10.62 -2.55
N LEU A 58 -16.73 10.16 -2.91
CA LEU A 58 -17.53 9.25 -2.11
C LEU A 58 -17.44 7.86 -2.71
N THR A 59 -17.06 6.89 -1.88
CA THR A 59 -17.10 5.45 -2.16
C THR A 59 -18.04 4.79 -1.16
N SER A 60 -18.50 3.58 -1.42
CA SER A 60 -19.44 2.85 -0.56
C SER A 60 -19.04 2.75 0.93
N ASP A 61 -17.74 2.80 1.23
CA ASP A 61 -17.19 2.64 2.59
C ASP A 61 -16.24 3.79 2.99
N GLN A 62 -16.00 4.76 2.11
CA GLN A 62 -14.99 5.81 2.32
C GLN A 62 -15.39 7.16 1.74
N VAL A 63 -15.07 8.21 2.49
CA VAL A 63 -15.17 9.61 2.09
C VAL A 63 -13.76 10.18 1.98
N GLN A 64 -13.38 10.70 0.81
CA GLN A 64 -12.09 11.34 0.60
C GLN A 64 -12.25 12.83 0.31
N VAL A 65 -11.68 13.67 1.17
CA VAL A 65 -11.72 15.13 1.03
C VAL A 65 -10.36 15.63 0.53
N VAL A 66 -10.36 16.37 -0.58
CA VAL A 66 -9.13 16.87 -1.23
C VAL A 66 -8.82 18.27 -0.70
N PHE A 67 -7.73 18.41 0.07
CA PHE A 67 -7.25 19.70 0.57
C PHE A 67 -6.02 20.22 -0.21
N GLY A 68 -5.31 19.33 -0.91
CA GLY A 68 -4.04 19.62 -1.58
C GLY A 68 -2.80 19.26 -0.74
N PRO A 69 -1.59 19.36 -1.35
CA PRO A 69 -0.35 18.95 -0.71
C PRO A 69 -0.07 19.78 0.55
N GLY A 70 0.44 19.12 1.60
CA GLY A 70 0.83 19.76 2.87
C GLY A 70 -0.31 20.14 3.82
N LYS A 71 -1.56 20.17 3.35
CA LYS A 71 -2.77 20.42 4.17
C LYS A 71 -3.46 19.13 4.62
N ALA A 72 -3.51 18.11 3.76
CA ALA A 72 -4.21 16.86 4.05
C ALA A 72 -3.70 16.13 5.31
N HIS A 73 -2.38 16.13 5.55
CA HIS A 73 -1.82 15.49 6.74
C HIS A 73 -2.21 16.20 8.04
N ARG A 74 -2.23 17.54 8.04
CA ARG A 74 -2.67 18.34 9.20
C ARG A 74 -4.17 18.14 9.46
N ALA A 75 -4.97 18.09 8.40
CA ALA A 75 -6.40 17.80 8.50
C ALA A 75 -6.66 16.46 9.18
N ALA A 76 -5.93 15.40 8.79
CA ALA A 76 -6.08 14.09 9.39
C ALA A 76 -5.64 14.04 10.84
N LYS A 77 -4.53 14.70 11.18
CA LYS A 77 -4.06 14.79 12.56
C LYS A 77 -5.09 15.45 13.46
N ALA A 78 -5.54 16.65 13.08
CA ALA A 78 -6.56 17.39 13.84
C ALA A 78 -7.91 16.65 13.90
N MET A 79 -8.30 15.95 12.82
CA MET A 79 -9.52 15.14 12.82
C MET A 79 -9.40 13.92 13.75
N SER A 80 -8.24 13.26 13.80
CA SER A 80 -8.00 12.13 14.71
C SER A 80 -8.04 12.59 16.17
N GLU A 81 -7.45 13.77 16.46
CA GLU A 81 -7.53 14.40 17.78
C GLU A 81 -8.98 14.70 18.20
N LEU A 82 -9.83 15.17 17.27
CA LEU A 82 -11.26 15.41 17.52
C LEU A 82 -12.06 14.12 17.74
N LEU A 83 -11.66 13.03 17.11
CA LEU A 83 -12.30 11.71 17.25
C LEU A 83 -11.89 10.99 18.53
N GLY A 84 -10.92 11.50 19.28
CA GLY A 84 -10.36 10.82 20.45
C GLY A 84 -9.60 9.53 20.07
N GLU A 85 -9.36 9.31 18.78
CA GLU A 85 -8.55 8.21 18.27
C GLU A 85 -7.08 8.65 18.27
N ALA A 86 -6.25 7.86 18.97
CA ALA A 86 -4.80 8.00 18.96
C ALA A 86 -4.24 8.03 17.51
N PRO A 87 -3.05 8.60 17.29
CA PRO A 87 -2.71 9.35 16.09
C PRO A 87 -2.75 8.54 14.79
N VAL A 88 -3.19 9.23 13.73
CA VAL A 88 -3.01 8.98 12.28
C VAL A 88 -2.29 7.67 11.96
N GLN A 89 -3.08 6.65 11.61
CA GLN A 89 -2.53 5.39 11.09
C GLN A 89 -1.74 5.67 9.81
N ASP A 90 -0.45 5.30 9.85
CA ASP A 90 0.50 5.48 8.76
C ASP A 90 -0.02 4.83 7.47
N ALA A 91 0.42 5.35 6.32
CA ALA A 91 0.07 4.82 5.00
C ALA A 91 0.39 3.31 4.84
N ALA A 92 1.24 2.75 5.69
CA ALA A 92 1.53 1.32 5.80
C ALA A 92 0.35 0.50 6.36
N GLU A 93 -0.46 1.09 7.25
CA GLU A 93 -1.60 0.44 7.91
C GLU A 93 -2.86 0.50 7.04
N ILE A 94 -3.04 1.57 6.25
CA ILE A 94 -4.08 1.68 5.21
C ILE A 94 -3.85 0.65 4.09
N ALA A 95 -2.59 0.33 3.77
CA ALA A 95 -2.25 -0.77 2.86
C ALA A 95 -2.60 -2.14 3.46
N ALA A 96 -2.47 -2.30 4.78
CA ALA A 96 -2.87 -3.52 5.49
C ALA A 96 -4.40 -3.66 5.59
N GLN A 97 -5.15 -2.56 5.76
CA GLN A 97 -6.62 -2.56 5.82
C GLN A 97 -7.27 -2.77 4.45
N ASN A 98 -6.75 -2.17 3.37
CA ASN A 98 -7.18 -2.50 2.00
C ASN A 98 -6.96 -4.00 1.68
N LYS A 99 -5.88 -4.58 2.18
CA LYS A 99 -5.58 -6.02 2.05
C LYS A 99 -6.59 -6.91 2.79
N ARG A 100 -7.29 -6.39 3.81
CA ARG A 100 -8.37 -7.08 4.54
C ARG A 100 -9.71 -6.92 3.85
N GLN A 101 -10.02 -5.73 3.31
CA GLN A 101 -11.26 -5.49 2.57
C GLN A 101 -11.31 -6.22 1.21
N LEU A 102 -10.18 -6.37 0.51
CA LEU A 102 -10.12 -7.23 -0.69
C LEU A 102 -10.30 -8.72 -0.34
N LYS A 103 -9.82 -9.18 0.82
CA LYS A 103 -9.99 -10.58 1.27
C LYS A 103 -11.45 -10.93 1.56
N ALA A 104 -12.27 -9.97 1.97
CA ALA A 104 -13.70 -10.17 2.21
C ALA A 104 -14.52 -10.33 0.91
N LYS A 105 -14.04 -9.76 -0.21
CA LYS A 105 -14.67 -9.93 -1.54
C LYS A 105 -14.14 -11.11 -2.34
N GLN A 106 -13.03 -11.74 -1.94
CA GLN A 106 -12.42 -12.85 -2.65
C GLN A 106 -12.91 -14.21 -2.15
N THR A 107 -14.13 -14.58 -2.57
CA THR A 107 -14.78 -15.86 -2.23
C THR A 107 -14.41 -17.01 -3.16
N SER A 108 -13.68 -16.75 -4.26
CA SER A 108 -13.27 -17.79 -5.22
C SER A 108 -11.96 -18.48 -4.85
N GLY A 109 -11.91 -19.81 -4.91
CA GLY A 109 -10.72 -20.62 -4.61
C GLY A 109 -9.48 -20.23 -5.45
N VAL A 110 -9.70 -19.75 -6.68
CA VAL A 110 -8.64 -19.25 -7.57
C VAL A 110 -8.06 -17.92 -7.04
N GLN A 111 -8.91 -17.05 -6.50
CA GLN A 111 -8.48 -15.79 -5.90
C GLN A 111 -7.71 -16.02 -4.60
N GLN A 112 -8.10 -17.00 -3.77
CA GLN A 112 -7.32 -17.38 -2.59
C GLN A 112 -5.97 -18.00 -2.96
N PHE A 113 -5.90 -18.75 -4.06
CA PHE A 113 -4.64 -19.25 -4.60
C PHE A 113 -3.74 -18.10 -5.06
N LEU A 114 -4.27 -17.17 -5.86
CA LEU A 114 -3.56 -15.98 -6.33
C LEU A 114 -3.09 -15.08 -5.17
N ALA A 115 -3.90 -14.92 -4.12
CA ALA A 115 -3.53 -14.15 -2.94
C ALA A 115 -2.41 -14.82 -2.12
N LYS A 116 -2.42 -16.15 -2.01
CA LYS A 116 -1.33 -16.92 -1.39
C LYS A 116 -0.06 -16.81 -2.22
N PHE A 117 -0.18 -16.92 -3.54
CA PHE A 117 0.93 -16.72 -4.47
C PHE A 117 1.52 -15.32 -4.36
N ALA A 118 0.70 -14.27 -4.41
CA ALA A 118 1.14 -12.88 -4.27
C ALA A 118 1.86 -12.60 -2.94
N THR A 119 1.48 -13.28 -1.86
CA THR A 119 2.13 -13.14 -0.55
C THR A 119 3.56 -13.69 -0.55
N ILE A 120 3.85 -14.73 -1.34
CA ILE A 120 5.20 -15.29 -1.51
C ILE A 120 6.11 -14.29 -2.21
N PHE A 121 5.61 -13.61 -3.24
CA PHE A 121 6.39 -12.68 -4.07
C PHE A 121 6.51 -11.28 -3.49
N THR A 122 5.55 -10.82 -2.66
CA THR A 122 5.58 -9.47 -2.05
C THR A 122 6.93 -9.09 -1.43
N PRO A 123 7.57 -9.91 -0.56
CA PRO A 123 8.88 -9.58 0.01
C PRO A 123 10.03 -9.64 -1.01
N LEU A 124 9.83 -10.28 -2.17
CA LEU A 124 10.86 -10.48 -3.20
C LEU A 124 10.84 -9.40 -4.28
N ILE A 125 9.71 -8.67 -4.44
CA ILE A 125 9.53 -7.61 -5.45
C ILE A 125 10.68 -6.59 -5.46
N PRO A 126 11.11 -6.01 -4.32
CA PRO A 126 12.18 -5.01 -4.33
C PRO A 126 13.51 -5.57 -4.87
N GLY A 127 13.86 -6.81 -4.51
CA GLY A 127 15.06 -7.48 -4.99
C GLY A 127 15.01 -7.78 -6.49
N PHE A 128 13.86 -8.25 -6.99
CA PHE A 128 13.66 -8.49 -8.42
C PHE A 128 13.77 -7.20 -9.25
N ILE A 129 13.20 -6.09 -8.76
CA ILE A 129 13.28 -4.79 -9.44
C ILE A 129 14.73 -4.31 -9.50
N ALA A 130 15.46 -4.37 -8.38
CA ALA A 130 16.86 -3.92 -8.35
C ALA A 130 17.77 -4.75 -9.27
N ALA A 131 17.70 -6.09 -9.16
CA ALA A 131 18.52 -6.98 -9.98
C ALA A 131 18.20 -6.88 -11.48
N GLY A 132 16.91 -6.74 -11.82
CA GLY A 132 16.43 -6.59 -13.19
C GLY A 132 16.82 -5.26 -13.82
N LEU A 133 16.66 -4.14 -13.10
CA LEU A 133 17.08 -2.83 -13.59
C LEU A 133 18.60 -2.76 -13.75
N LEU A 134 19.37 -3.29 -12.80
CA LEU A 134 20.83 -3.33 -12.89
C LEU A 134 21.30 -4.11 -14.12
N LEU A 135 20.72 -5.30 -14.35
CA LEU A 135 21.04 -6.11 -15.53
C LEU A 135 20.62 -5.41 -16.83
N GLY A 136 19.41 -4.84 -16.86
CA GLY A 136 18.85 -4.14 -18.01
C GLY A 136 19.71 -2.94 -18.44
N ILE A 137 20.11 -2.10 -17.47
CA ILE A 137 21.01 -0.97 -17.71
C ILE A 137 22.37 -1.47 -18.21
N ALA A 138 22.93 -2.51 -17.60
CA ALA A 138 24.20 -3.12 -18.03
C ALA A 138 24.15 -3.61 -19.48
N THR A 139 23.06 -4.27 -19.86
CA THR A 139 22.87 -4.76 -21.22
C THR A 139 22.63 -3.62 -22.21
N LEU A 140 21.86 -2.60 -21.83
CA LEU A 140 21.58 -1.47 -22.68
C LEU A 140 22.85 -0.70 -23.01
N ILE A 141 23.69 -0.40 -22.01
CA ILE A 141 24.97 0.28 -22.22
C ILE A 141 25.88 -0.55 -23.13
N ALA A 142 25.98 -1.86 -22.90
CA ALA A 142 26.79 -2.75 -23.73
C ALA A 142 26.33 -2.76 -25.20
N THR A 143 25.01 -2.79 -25.44
CA THR A 143 24.43 -2.79 -26.79
C THR A 143 24.60 -1.45 -27.49
N VAL A 144 24.34 -0.32 -26.82
CA VAL A 144 24.46 1.02 -27.41
C VAL A 144 25.92 1.34 -27.77
N MET A 145 26.85 0.97 -26.90
CA MET A 145 28.28 1.19 -27.10
C MET A 145 28.93 0.15 -28.02
N HIS A 146 28.16 -0.79 -28.60
CA HIS A 146 28.65 -1.88 -29.43
C HIS A 146 29.84 -2.63 -28.81
N VAL A 147 29.80 -2.86 -27.49
CA VAL A 147 30.87 -3.55 -26.78
C VAL A 147 30.81 -5.04 -27.12
N PRO A 148 31.81 -5.61 -27.82
CA PRO A 148 31.80 -7.03 -28.13
C PRO A 148 32.03 -7.84 -26.84
N ALA A 149 31.49 -9.06 -26.81
CA ALA A 149 31.40 -9.88 -25.59
C ALA A 149 32.77 -10.28 -25.01
N ASP A 150 33.81 -10.19 -25.83
CA ASP A 150 35.21 -10.55 -25.62
C ASP A 150 36.13 -9.33 -25.53
N ALA A 151 35.59 -8.11 -25.54
CA ALA A 151 36.38 -6.90 -25.31
C ALA A 151 36.99 -6.91 -23.91
N GLN A 152 38.30 -6.70 -23.83
CA GLN A 152 39.04 -6.54 -22.59
C GLN A 152 39.32 -5.06 -22.37
N GLY A 153 38.98 -4.55 -21.18
CA GLY A 153 39.13 -3.15 -20.84
C GLY A 153 38.26 -2.75 -19.65
N THR A 154 38.56 -1.59 -19.06
CA THR A 154 37.92 -1.12 -17.83
C THR A 154 36.39 -1.02 -17.93
N LEU A 155 35.86 -0.61 -19.09
CA LEU A 155 34.42 -0.48 -19.33
C LEU A 155 33.72 -1.84 -19.57
N PRO A 156 34.18 -2.72 -20.49
CA PRO A 156 33.65 -4.08 -20.63
C PRO A 156 33.69 -4.90 -19.34
N ASP A 157 34.79 -4.81 -18.57
CA ASP A 157 34.97 -5.58 -17.34
C ASP A 157 33.99 -5.11 -16.25
N ALA A 158 33.80 -3.80 -16.10
CA ALA A 158 32.80 -3.24 -15.18
C ALA A 158 31.37 -3.70 -15.55
N LEU A 159 31.03 -3.71 -16.85
CA LEU A 159 29.74 -4.21 -17.33
C LEU A 159 29.56 -5.71 -17.09
N ASN A 160 30.62 -6.49 -17.28
CA ASN A 160 30.62 -7.94 -17.01
C ASN A 160 30.46 -8.24 -15.52
N PHE A 161 31.17 -7.52 -14.64
CA PHE A 161 30.96 -7.59 -13.19
C PHE A 161 29.51 -7.31 -12.79
N MET A 162 28.92 -6.25 -13.35
CA MET A 162 27.52 -5.89 -13.10
C MET A 162 26.55 -6.98 -13.56
N LYS A 163 26.77 -7.55 -14.75
CA LYS A 163 25.95 -8.67 -15.28
C LYS A 163 26.08 -9.94 -14.44
N VAL A 164 27.30 -10.31 -14.03
CA VAL A 164 27.57 -11.49 -13.20
C VAL A 164 26.93 -11.32 -11.82
N PHE A 165 27.06 -10.14 -11.21
CA PHE A 165 26.44 -9.82 -9.94
C PHE A 165 24.91 -9.95 -10.00
N SER A 166 24.26 -9.37 -11.02
CA SER A 166 22.81 -9.54 -11.23
C SER A 166 22.41 -11.00 -11.41
N LYS A 167 23.13 -11.78 -12.23
CA LYS A 167 22.85 -13.21 -12.45
C LYS A 167 23.04 -14.03 -11.17
N GLY A 168 24.04 -13.71 -10.36
CA GLY A 168 24.25 -14.31 -9.04
C GLY A 168 23.09 -14.03 -8.10
N LEU A 169 22.64 -12.77 -8.03
CA LEU A 169 21.43 -12.38 -7.29
C LEU A 169 20.21 -13.17 -7.74
N PHE A 170 19.95 -13.27 -9.04
CA PHE A 170 18.80 -14.04 -9.56
C PHE A 170 18.84 -15.50 -9.13
N THR A 171 20.02 -16.12 -9.11
CA THR A 171 20.18 -17.51 -8.66
C THR A 171 19.82 -17.66 -7.19
N PHE A 172 20.29 -16.73 -6.34
CA PHE A 172 19.94 -16.71 -4.92
C PHE A 172 18.46 -16.41 -4.68
N LEU A 173 17.87 -15.53 -5.50
CA LEU A 173 16.44 -15.21 -5.44
C LEU A 173 15.57 -16.45 -5.70
N VAL A 174 15.95 -17.35 -6.61
CA VAL A 174 15.21 -18.62 -6.85
C VAL A 174 15.16 -19.47 -5.58
N ILE A 175 16.27 -19.54 -4.83
CA ILE A 175 16.34 -20.26 -3.55
C ILE A 175 15.43 -19.59 -2.50
N LEU A 176 15.47 -18.25 -2.41
CA LEU A 176 14.60 -17.48 -1.51
C LEU A 176 13.11 -17.61 -1.86
N VAL A 177 12.76 -17.70 -3.15
CA VAL A 177 11.39 -17.99 -3.59
C VAL A 177 10.96 -19.35 -3.07
N GLY A 178 11.81 -20.38 -3.21
CA GLY A 178 11.55 -21.72 -2.68
C GLY A 178 11.33 -21.74 -1.16
N TYR A 179 12.18 -21.02 -0.43
CA TYR A 179 12.05 -20.87 1.03
C TYR A 179 10.75 -20.15 1.43
N ASN A 180 10.44 -19.01 0.80
CA ASN A 180 9.22 -18.25 1.08
C ASN A 180 7.95 -19.04 0.69
N ALA A 181 8.00 -19.81 -0.40
CA ALA A 181 6.90 -20.69 -0.80
C ALA A 181 6.64 -21.79 0.24
N ALA A 182 7.71 -22.43 0.73
CA ALA A 182 7.63 -23.43 1.80
C ALA A 182 7.07 -22.82 3.09
N GLN A 183 7.51 -21.61 3.47
CA GLN A 183 7.04 -20.93 4.67
C GLN A 183 5.57 -20.47 4.56
N ALA A 184 5.15 -19.95 3.40
CA ALA A 184 3.77 -19.56 3.14
C ALA A 184 2.82 -20.78 3.22
N TRP A 185 3.24 -21.93 2.73
CA TRP A 185 2.48 -23.18 2.84
C TRP A 185 2.50 -23.78 4.26
N ARG A 186 3.59 -23.61 5.01
CA ARG A 186 3.69 -24.03 6.42
C ARG A 186 2.76 -23.22 7.32
N HIS A 187 2.75 -21.89 7.19
CA HIS A 187 1.82 -21.03 7.94
C HIS A 187 0.36 -21.24 7.54
N GLY A 188 0.09 -21.62 6.29
CA GLY A 188 -1.26 -22.03 5.85
C GLY A 188 -1.82 -23.27 6.55
N ARG A 189 -0.96 -24.20 7.04
CA ARG A 189 -1.41 -25.36 7.83
C ARG A 189 -1.66 -25.01 9.30
N GLN A 190 -0.81 -24.16 9.89
CA GLN A 190 -0.94 -23.75 11.29
C GLN A 190 -2.18 -22.87 11.52
N TRP A 191 -2.49 -21.97 10.59
CA TRP A 191 -3.72 -21.14 10.65
C TRP A 191 -4.98 -21.98 10.44
N ARG A 192 -4.93 -23.01 9.58
CA ARG A 192 -6.04 -23.92 9.34
C ARG A 192 -6.32 -24.83 10.54
N ASN A 193 -5.30 -25.20 11.30
CA ASN A 193 -5.45 -25.90 12.58
C ASN A 193 -5.96 -24.96 13.68
N TYR A 194 -5.47 -23.72 13.75
CA TYR A 194 -5.93 -22.72 14.73
C TYR A 194 -7.41 -22.34 14.52
N CYS A 195 -7.84 -22.11 13.27
CA CYS A 195 -9.24 -21.89 12.94
C CYS A 195 -10.12 -23.11 13.19
N ARG A 196 -9.62 -24.34 12.98
CA ARG A 196 -10.36 -25.58 13.33
C ARG A 196 -10.55 -25.72 14.83
N THR A 197 -9.55 -25.43 15.65
CA THR A 197 -9.68 -25.49 17.11
C THR A 197 -10.52 -24.36 17.69
N LEU A 198 -10.56 -23.19 17.04
CA LEU A 198 -11.40 -22.07 17.46
C LEU A 198 -12.87 -22.28 17.09
N PHE A 199 -13.17 -22.90 15.95
CA PHE A 199 -14.54 -23.27 15.55
C PHE A 199 -15.08 -24.54 16.22
N ALA A 200 -14.22 -25.41 16.76
CA ALA A 200 -14.66 -26.59 17.52
C ALA A 200 -14.93 -26.31 19.01
N ARG A 201 -14.75 -25.06 19.47
CA ARG A 201 -15.01 -24.60 20.84
C ARG A 201 -16.14 -23.56 20.94
N LEU A 202 -16.86 -23.35 19.84
CA LEU A 202 -18.16 -22.67 19.79
C LEU A 202 -19.23 -23.74 19.51
#